data_AF-A0A524GDI1-F1
#
_entry.id   AF-A0A524GDI1-F1
#
_cell.length_a   1.000
_cell.length_b   1.000
_cell.length_c   1.000
_cell.angle_alpha   90.00
_cell.angle_beta   90.00
_cell.angle_gamma   90.00
#
_symmetry.space_group_name_H-M   'P 1'
#
loop_
_entity.id
_entity.type
_entity.pdbx_description
1 polymer ?
#
loop_
_entity_poly.entity_id
_entity_poly.type
_entity_poly.pdbx_seq_one_letter_code
_entity_poly.pdbx_strand_id
1 'polypeptide(L)' 'MASRHLSRSIAMQSLYEWDFSDKKLDLEKIVEKNIKEFGPGLEDTGFVWQLISGVLKYISKIDKIIEKVAPEWPINQIT' A
#
# COMPACT_ATOMS: atom_id res chain seq x y z
N MET A 1 2.39 -12.47 15.92
CA MET A 1 1.41 -11.39 15.67
C MET A 1 2.07 -10.05 15.33
N ALA A 2 3.21 -9.69 15.95
CA ALA A 2 3.94 -8.44 15.64
C ALA A 2 4.39 -8.32 14.17
N SER A 3 4.84 -9.41 13.54
CA SER A 3 5.32 -9.41 12.15
C SER A 3 4.28 -8.94 11.14
N ARG A 4 3.05 -9.46 11.21
CA ARG A 4 1.96 -9.08 10.28
C ARG A 4 1.44 -7.66 10.50
N HIS A 5 1.55 -7.12 11.71
CA HIS A 5 1.21 -5.72 11.95
C HIS A 5 2.21 -4.82 11.22
N LEU A 6 3.51 -5.06 11.45
CA LEU A 6 4.59 -4.31 10.79
C LEU A 6 4.51 -4.41 9.26
N SER A 7 4.26 -5.60 8.70
CA SER A 7 4.10 -5.76 7.25
C SER A 7 2.96 -4.90 6.68
N ARG A 8 1.85 -4.76 7.39
CA ARG A 8 0.73 -3.90 6.96
C ARG A 8 1.11 -2.43 7.03
N SER A 9 1.82 -2.02 8.07
CA SER A 9 2.34 -0.64 8.19
C SER A 9 3.27 -0.30 7.03
N ILE A 10 4.21 -1.20 6.70
CA ILE A 10 5.13 -1.02 5.56
C ILE A 10 4.35 -0.94 4.24
N ALA A 11 3.39 -1.85 4.01
CA ALA A 11 2.58 -1.83 2.79
C ALA A 11 1.78 -0.51 2.65
N MET A 12 1.15 -0.05 3.73
CA MET A 12 0.41 1.22 3.72
C MET A 12 1.33 2.42 3.47
N GLN A 13 2.50 2.45 4.11
CA GLN A 13 3.46 3.54 3.91
C GLN A 13 3.98 3.59 2.47
N SER A 14 4.26 2.44 1.86
CA SER A 14 4.69 2.37 0.46
C SER A 14 3.59 2.80 -0.52
N LEU A 15 2.33 2.40 -0.29
CA LEU A 15 1.21 2.85 -1.12
C LEU A 15 0.98 4.35 -0.99
N TYR A 16 1.10 4.90 0.22
CA TYR A 16 1.00 6.34 0.46
C TYR A 16 2.11 7.12 -0.25
N GLU A 17 3.38 6.70 -0.12
CA GLU A 17 4.51 7.37 -0.80
C GLU A 17 4.36 7.32 -2.32
N TRP A 18 3.87 6.20 -2.86
CA TRP A 18 3.57 6.06 -4.28
C TRP A 18 2.43 6.97 -4.73
N ASP A 19 1.32 7.02 -3.98
CA ASP A 19 0.18 7.88 -4.32
C ASP A 19 0.54 9.36 -4.24
N PHE A 20 1.27 9.77 -3.20
CA PHE A 20 1.80 11.13 -3.02
C PHE A 20 2.74 11.57 -4.16
N SER A 21 3.34 10.62 -4.86
CA SER A 21 4.18 10.88 -6.03
C SER A 21 3.41 10.95 -7.36
N ASP A 22 2.08 11.12 -7.32
CA ASP A 22 1.16 10.95 -8.45
C ASP A 22 1.33 9.60 -9.14
N LYS A 23 1.73 8.56 -8.40
CA LYS A 23 2.04 7.22 -8.92
C LYS A 23 3.14 7.20 -9.99
N LYS A 24 4.00 8.22 -10.07
CA LYS A 24 5.08 8.35 -11.07
C LYS A 24 6.36 7.59 -10.69
N LEU A 25 6.57 7.37 -9.39
CA LEU A 25 7.72 6.63 -8.90
C LEU A 25 7.51 5.12 -9.01
N ASP A 26 8.63 4.40 -9.03
CA ASP A 26 8.67 2.95 -9.04
C ASP A 26 8.27 2.40 -7.66
N LEU A 27 7.05 1.86 -7.58
CA LEU A 27 6.49 1.32 -6.34
C LEU A 27 7.31 0.14 -5.80
N GLU A 28 7.91 -0.70 -6.64
CA GLU A 28 8.74 -1.80 -6.15
C GLU A 28 9.96 -1.26 -5.41
N LYS A 29 10.63 -0.24 -5.95
CA LYS A 29 11.75 0.42 -5.27
C LYS A 29 11.33 1.09 -3.97
N ILE A 30 10.15 1.69 -3.91
CA ILE A 30 9.59 2.28 -2.68
C ILE A 30 9.37 1.19 -1.63
N VAL A 31 8.79 0.04 -2.01
CA VAL A 31 8.55 -1.09 -1.10
C VAL A 31 9.87 -1.66 -0.59
N GLU A 32 10.85 -1.90 -1.46
CA GLU A 32 12.18 -2.40 -1.07
C GLU A 32 12.88 -1.44 -0.10
N LYS A 33 12.84 -0.14 -0.37
CA LYS A 33 13.36 0.91 0.52
C LYS A 33 12.68 0.84 1.90
N ASN A 34 11.34 0.80 1.93
CA ASN A 34 10.59 0.79 3.19
C ASN A 34 10.77 -0.52 3.97
N ILE A 35 10.92 -1.67 3.31
CA ILE A 35 11.30 -2.93 3.97
C ILE A 35 12.68 -2.82 4.60
N LYS A 36 13.66 -2.23 3.89
CA LYS A 36 15.02 -2.07 4.42
C LYS A 36 15.07 -1.13 5.62
N GLU A 37 14.29 -0.06 5.58
CA GLU A 37 14.29 0.98 6.62
C GLU A 37 13.48 0.57 7.86
N PHE A 38 12.29 0.01 7.67
CA PHE A 38 11.34 -0.27 8.77
C PHE A 38 11.17 -1.76 9.09
N GLY A 39 11.63 -2.64 8.20
CA GLY A 39 11.59 -4.10 8.36
C GLY A 39 12.85 -4.79 8.91
N PRO A 40 13.90 -4.15 9.50
CA PRO A 40 14.95 -4.91 10.18
C PRO A 40 14.37 -5.87 11.23
N GLY A 41 14.67 -7.16 11.12
CA GLY A 41 14.11 -8.21 11.97
C GLY A 41 12.78 -8.80 11.51
N LEU A 42 12.23 -8.34 10.38
CA LEU A 42 11.09 -8.97 9.72
C LEU A 42 11.58 -10.21 8.93
N GLU A 43 11.24 -11.39 9.44
CA GLU A 43 11.65 -12.67 8.84
C GLU A 43 10.93 -12.96 7.51
N ASP A 44 9.69 -12.49 7.36
CA ASP A 44 8.85 -12.72 6.17
C ASP A 44 8.37 -11.39 5.57
N THR A 45 8.92 -11.05 4.42
CA THR A 45 8.53 -9.90 3.60
C THR A 45 7.47 -10.26 2.56
N GLY A 46 7.20 -11.56 2.33
CA GLY A 46 6.24 -12.04 1.35
C GLY A 46 4.84 -11.50 1.61
N PHE A 47 4.45 -11.33 2.88
CA PHE A 47 3.17 -10.75 3.22
C PHE A 47 3.05 -9.26 2.81
N VAL A 48 4.14 -8.48 2.84
CA VAL A 48 4.15 -7.09 2.33
C VAL A 48 3.83 -7.09 0.84
N TRP A 49 4.54 -7.92 0.07
CA TRP A 49 4.35 -8.04 -1.38
C TRP A 49 2.96 -8.56 -1.74
N GLN A 50 2.43 -9.54 -1.00
CA GLN A 50 1.05 -10.01 -1.19
C GLN A 50 0.02 -8.90 -1.04
N LEU A 51 0.19 -8.00 -0.05
CA LEU A 51 -0.69 -6.85 0.14
C LEU A 51 -0.57 -5.85 -1.01
N ILE A 52 0.66 -5.45 -1.36
CA ILE A 52 0.93 -4.50 -2.45
C ILE A 52 0.37 -5.02 -3.79
N SER A 53 0.74 -6.23 -4.18
CA SER A 53 0.28 -6.83 -5.43
C SER A 53 -1.24 -7.05 -5.43
N GLY A 54 -1.82 -7.39 -4.28
CA GLY A 54 -3.26 -7.52 -4.11
C GLY A 54 -4.00 -6.19 -4.34
N VAL A 55 -3.50 -5.10 -3.73
CA VAL A 55 -4.05 -3.75 -3.93
C VAL A 55 -3.95 -3.35 -5.39
N LEU A 56 -2.77 -3.44 -6.02
CA LEU A 56 -2.59 -3.07 -7.42
C LEU A 56 -3.49 -3.88 -8.37
N LYS A 57 -3.60 -5.19 -8.15
CA LYS A 57 -4.43 -6.08 -8.96
C LYS A 57 -5.92 -5.70 -8.89
N TYR A 58 -6.38 -5.21 -7.76
CA TYR A 58 -7.79 -4.93 -7.51
C TYR A 58 -8.10 -3.44 -7.34
N ILE A 59 -7.18 -2.53 -7.62
CA ILE A 59 -7.32 -1.10 -7.30
C ILE A 59 -8.60 -0.51 -7.88
N SER A 60 -8.87 -0.70 -9.18
CA SER A 60 -10.09 -0.21 -9.82
C SER A 60 -11.38 -0.82 -9.25
N LYS A 61 -11.32 -2.04 -8.69
CA LYS A 61 -12.48 -2.66 -8.03
C LYS A 61 -12.66 -2.11 -6.62
N ILE A 62 -11.56 -1.92 -5.89
CA ILE A 62 -11.54 -1.34 -4.55
C ILE A 62 -12.08 0.09 -4.62
N ASP A 63 -11.57 0.91 -5.55
CA ASP A 63 -11.98 2.31 -5.75
C ASP A 63 -13.49 2.41 -6.02
N LYS A 64 -14.01 1.59 -6.95
CA LYS A 64 -15.46 1.54 -7.24
C LYS A 64 -16.31 1.15 -6.03
N ILE A 65 -15.81 0.26 -5.18
CA ILE A 65 -16.51 -0.11 -3.94
C ILE A 65 -16.51 1.08 -2.99
N ILE A 66 -15.36 1.74 -2.80
CA ILE A 66 -15.21 2.93 -1.94
C ILE A 66 -16.14 4.05 -2.41
N GLU A 67 -16.13 4.40 -3.70
CA GLU A 67 -17.01 5.43 -4.28
C GLU A 67 -18.49 5.12 -4.06
N LYS A 68 -18.89 3.85 -4.17
CA LYS A 68 -20.28 3.43 -3.95
C LYS A 68 -20.70 3.56 -2.48
N VAL A 69 -19.81 3.29 -1.53
CA VAL A 69 -20.13 3.27 -0.09
C VAL A 69 -19.86 4.60 0.62
N ALA A 70 -19.02 5.45 0.04
CA ALA A 70 -18.66 6.77 0.56
C ALA A 70 -18.88 7.87 -0.51
N PRO A 71 -20.12 8.09 -0.99
CA PRO A 71 -20.40 9.04 -2.07
C PRO A 71 -20.11 10.51 -1.70
N GLU A 72 -20.19 10.84 -0.40
CA GLU A 72 -19.89 12.18 0.14
C GLU A 72 -18.37 12.48 0.18
N TRP A 73 -17.53 11.46 -0.05
CA TRP A 73 -16.07 11.56 -0.01
C TRP A 73 -15.47 10.95 -1.29
N PRO A 74 -15.47 11.71 -2.41
CA PRO A 74 -14.94 11.23 -3.67
C PRO A 74 -13.48 10.83 -3.52
N ILE A 75 -13.11 9.64 -4.01
CA ILE A 75 -11.77 9.09 -3.77
C ILE A 75 -10.65 10.00 -4.30
N ASN A 76 -10.90 10.68 -5.43
CA ASN A 76 -10.00 11.67 -6.03
C ASN A 76 -9.82 12.97 -5.22
N GLN A 77 -10.56 13.15 -4.12
CA GLN A 77 -10.40 14.26 -3.18
C GLN A 77 -9.66 13.85 -1.90
N ILE A 78 -9.33 12.57 -1.74
CA ILE A 78 -8.66 11.98 -0.55
C ILE A 78 -7.24 11.49 -0.92
N THR A 79 -6.84 11.62 -2.19
CA THR A 79 -5.51 11.29 -2.72
C THR A 79 -4.53 12.45 -2.55
#